data_AF-A0AAV1M7I9-F1
#
_entry.id   AF-A0AAV1M7I9-F1
#
_cell.length_a   1.000
_cell.length_b   1.000
_cell.length_c   1.000
_cell.angle_alpha   90.00
_cell.angle_beta   90.00
_cell.angle_gamma   90.00
#
_symmetry.space_group_name_H-M   'P 1'
#
loop_
_entity.id
_entity.type
_entity.pdbx_description
1 polymer ?
#
loop_
_entity_poly.entity_id
_entity_poly.type
_entity_poly.pdbx_seq_one_letter_code
_entity_poly.pdbx_strand_id
1 'polypeptide(L)'
;MFGIRTPTKPTQSPSKTGSEISKVRRSIDDWESNIDSTPSMTTTTMQAGTAKTKPTVSVLQNSKTTQKVSVEIHTPPKQQYENRTMEAKACLTKGKLHLNASRNTKTEIKNGVVEALDRLYQLVKEAEMELKAKKAKGEKEKSEKLELETAATDSTFSVISPHHSDLKTRIEEHARLLQETNKKMEELKESMEKQRETLERATMPTYANVTADKIIKTPPQRSTLHSVVITSTDETETGEEVMNRVRKAADAKEGWIKVGRVRKAKDRKIIMGFETKEERNKMKNRLEKEGVNLTVEEVKNRDPLLILRNVLLVNTDEDVIKALRNQNRGVFHGLDEGEIRIEIKYRRKTRNPHTSHIVLSVSPIIWQRVIEIGSIHIDLQRVRAEDQSPLVQCTRCLGYGHGKRFCKELSDLCSHCGGPHLRSECGDWLAGEPPKCRNCSKAKLFQTEHNAFSTNCPTRRKWDELARSTIAYC
;
A
#
# COMPACT_ATOMS: atom_id res chain seq x y z
N MET A 1 39.69 21.86 -42.75
CA MET A 1 40.70 22.40 -41.81
C MET A 1 40.11 22.27 -40.42
N PHE A 2 40.41 21.21 -39.64
CA PHE A 2 41.64 20.89 -38.89
C PHE A 2 41.85 21.72 -37.61
N GLY A 3 42.04 21.02 -36.47
CA GLY A 3 42.28 21.60 -35.14
C GLY A 3 41.49 20.90 -34.01
N ILE A 4 41.36 19.56 -34.01
CA ILE A 4 42.20 18.65 -33.19
C ILE A 4 42.60 19.23 -31.81
N ARG A 5 42.01 18.68 -30.74
CA ARG A 5 42.71 18.34 -29.49
C ARG A 5 42.29 16.95 -29.02
N THR A 6 43.26 16.14 -28.64
CA THR A 6 43.15 14.71 -28.34
C THR A 6 42.86 14.42 -26.85
N PRO A 7 42.37 13.21 -26.50
CA PRO A 7 41.92 12.89 -25.15
C PRO A 7 43.05 12.37 -24.24
N THR A 8 42.89 12.57 -22.93
CA THR A 8 43.77 12.00 -21.90
C THR A 8 43.41 10.54 -21.58
N LYS A 9 44.41 9.66 -21.58
CA LYS A 9 44.29 8.23 -21.19
C LYS A 9 44.18 8.06 -19.66
N PRO A 10 43.65 6.92 -19.16
CA PRO A 10 43.46 6.66 -17.74
C PRO A 10 44.68 6.04 -17.06
N THR A 11 44.84 6.31 -15.76
CA THR A 11 45.91 5.75 -14.90
C THR A 11 45.39 4.59 -14.06
N GLN A 12 45.99 3.40 -14.22
CA GLN A 12 45.94 2.30 -13.23
C GLN A 12 47.07 2.58 -12.20
N SER A 13 47.06 2.25 -10.91
CA SER A 13 46.41 1.23 -10.06
C SER A 13 46.62 1.68 -8.57
N PRO A 14 46.41 0.91 -7.47
CA PRO A 14 45.90 -0.46 -7.32
C PRO A 14 44.76 -0.64 -6.30
N SER A 15 44.29 -1.88 -6.17
CA SER A 15 43.21 -2.34 -5.29
C SER A 15 43.56 -2.34 -3.79
N LYS A 16 42.57 -1.99 -2.94
CA LYS A 16 42.46 -2.50 -1.57
C LYS A 16 41.09 -3.14 -1.34
N THR A 17 41.10 -4.40 -0.96
CA THR A 17 39.93 -5.21 -0.61
C THR A 17 39.41 -4.87 0.79
N GLY A 18 38.12 -4.50 0.89
CA GLY A 18 37.40 -4.38 2.16
C GLY A 18 36.07 -5.12 2.07
N SER A 19 35.90 -6.20 2.82
CA SER A 19 34.73 -7.07 2.74
C SER A 19 33.61 -6.63 3.71
N GLU A 20 32.61 -5.92 3.21
CA GLU A 20 31.35 -5.72 3.94
C GLU A 20 30.25 -6.65 3.46
N ILE A 21 29.85 -7.59 4.32
CA ILE A 21 28.80 -8.58 4.06
C ILE A 21 27.43 -7.90 4.18
N SER A 22 26.99 -7.26 3.09
CA SER A 22 25.65 -6.66 3.03
C SER A 22 24.55 -7.72 2.88
N LYS A 23 23.57 -7.73 3.81
CA LYS A 23 22.44 -8.66 3.84
C LYS A 23 21.40 -8.32 2.76
N VAL A 24 21.69 -8.59 1.48
CA VAL A 24 20.80 -8.28 0.35
C VAL A 24 20.07 -9.54 -0.16
N ARG A 25 18.74 -9.44 -0.32
CA ARG A 25 17.90 -10.48 -0.92
C ARG A 25 17.53 -10.04 -2.35
N ARG A 26 18.02 -10.77 -3.37
CA ARG A 26 17.74 -10.49 -4.80
C ARG A 26 16.32 -10.90 -5.20
N SER A 27 15.82 -10.37 -6.32
CA SER A 27 14.45 -10.58 -6.80
C SER A 27 14.26 -11.93 -7.48
N ILE A 28 13.00 -12.26 -7.76
CA ILE A 28 12.56 -13.50 -8.42
C ILE A 28 12.35 -13.26 -9.93
N ASP A 29 11.82 -12.08 -10.30
CA ASP A 29 11.54 -11.68 -11.69
C ASP A 29 12.84 -11.47 -12.53
N ASP A 30 13.98 -11.24 -11.86
CA ASP A 30 15.32 -11.17 -12.49
C ASP A 30 15.71 -12.47 -13.23
N TRP A 31 14.99 -13.58 -12.98
CA TRP A 31 15.29 -14.89 -13.56
C TRP A 31 14.50 -15.20 -14.83
N GLU A 32 13.34 -14.57 -15.04
CA GLU A 32 12.47 -14.84 -16.20
C GLU A 32 12.85 -13.98 -17.42
N SER A 33 13.57 -12.86 -17.20
CA SER A 33 13.83 -11.82 -18.21
C SER A 33 15.06 -12.04 -19.11
N ASN A 34 15.72 -13.21 -19.04
CA ASN A 34 17.08 -13.40 -19.56
C ASN A 34 17.15 -14.49 -20.67
N ILE A 35 16.09 -14.59 -21.48
CA ILE A 35 15.89 -15.64 -22.48
C ILE A 35 16.53 -15.29 -23.85
N ASP A 36 16.58 -14.00 -24.23
CA ASP A 36 17.06 -13.57 -25.54
C ASP A 36 18.44 -12.86 -25.46
N SER A 37 19.53 -13.64 -25.43
CA SER A 37 20.91 -13.20 -25.76
C SER A 37 21.89 -14.39 -25.77
N THR A 38 22.16 -14.97 -26.93
CA THR A 38 23.31 -15.86 -27.14
C THR A 38 24.55 -15.04 -27.52
N PRO A 39 25.72 -15.37 -26.95
CA PRO A 39 26.94 -15.29 -27.76
C PRO A 39 27.91 -16.48 -27.59
N SER A 40 28.64 -16.70 -28.68
CA SER A 40 29.60 -17.76 -28.99
C SER A 40 30.61 -18.18 -27.92
N MET A 41 31.01 -19.45 -28.00
CA MET A 41 32.12 -20.10 -27.30
C MET A 41 33.49 -19.44 -27.57
N THR A 42 34.35 -19.39 -26.54
CA THR A 42 35.80 -19.61 -26.64
C THR A 42 36.33 -20.26 -25.36
N THR A 43 37.09 -21.34 -25.51
CA THR A 43 37.68 -22.17 -24.43
C THR A 43 39.04 -21.66 -23.95
N THR A 44 39.31 -21.64 -22.64
CA THR A 44 40.70 -21.72 -22.09
C THR A 44 40.70 -22.33 -20.68
N THR A 45 41.78 -23.03 -20.34
CA THR A 45 41.90 -24.02 -19.27
C THR A 45 42.46 -23.47 -17.94
N MET A 46 42.05 -24.13 -16.86
CA MET A 46 42.48 -24.12 -15.44
C MET A 46 43.91 -23.65 -15.09
N GLN A 47 44.09 -23.12 -13.86
CA GLN A 47 44.84 -23.80 -12.78
C GLN A 47 44.71 -23.11 -11.40
N ALA A 48 45.13 -23.80 -10.33
CA ALA A 48 44.89 -23.43 -8.92
C ALA A 48 46.21 -23.19 -8.13
N GLY A 49 46.14 -22.44 -7.02
CA GLY A 49 47.30 -22.10 -6.18
C GLY A 49 46.95 -21.90 -4.69
N THR A 50 47.73 -22.54 -3.83
CA THR A 50 47.57 -22.86 -2.40
C THR A 50 47.65 -21.70 -1.38
N ALA A 51 47.28 -21.99 -0.11
CA ALA A 51 47.18 -21.04 1.01
C ALA A 51 48.43 -21.00 1.93
N LYS A 52 48.53 -19.96 2.81
CA LYS A 52 49.32 -19.97 4.07
C LYS A 52 48.95 -18.85 5.09
N THR A 53 48.54 -19.29 6.29
CA THR A 53 48.83 -18.80 7.68
C THR A 53 48.84 -17.32 8.15
N LYS A 54 48.47 -17.11 9.43
CA LYS A 54 48.33 -15.84 10.21
C LYS A 54 49.64 -15.35 10.87
N PRO A 55 49.65 -14.14 11.49
CA PRO A 55 49.72 -14.11 12.98
C PRO A 55 48.92 -13.00 13.75
N THR A 56 48.38 -13.42 14.90
CA THR A 56 48.35 -12.84 16.28
C THR A 56 48.40 -11.32 16.62
N VAL A 57 47.27 -10.82 17.17
CA VAL A 57 47.06 -9.93 18.37
C VAL A 57 47.67 -8.52 18.50
N SER A 58 46.78 -7.53 18.73
CA SER A 58 46.85 -6.60 19.90
C SER A 58 45.45 -6.02 20.24
N VAL A 59 45.25 -5.62 21.50
CA VAL A 59 43.98 -5.09 22.05
C VAL A 59 44.18 -3.64 22.47
N LEU A 60 43.21 -2.76 22.17
CA LEU A 60 43.14 -1.44 22.79
C LEU A 60 41.70 -1.10 23.20
N GLN A 61 41.53 -0.69 24.46
CA GLN A 61 40.28 -0.16 25.00
C GLN A 61 40.22 1.35 24.72
N ASN A 62 39.06 1.89 24.37
CA ASN A 62 38.84 3.34 24.32
C ASN A 62 37.68 3.75 25.24
N SER A 63 38.01 4.57 26.23
CA SER A 63 37.08 5.27 27.11
C SER A 63 36.36 6.41 26.37
N LYS A 64 35.12 6.70 26.78
CA LYS A 64 34.37 7.86 26.28
C LYS A 64 34.37 8.97 27.32
N THR A 65 35.00 10.09 27.00
CA THR A 65 34.90 11.33 27.78
C THR A 65 33.93 12.30 27.09
N THR A 66 32.92 12.77 27.81
CA THR A 66 31.94 13.75 27.32
C THR A 66 32.49 15.16 27.39
N GLN A 67 32.61 15.86 26.25
CA GLN A 67 32.81 17.32 26.23
C GLN A 67 31.47 18.04 26.09
N LYS A 68 31.14 18.88 27.08
CA LYS A 68 30.17 19.97 26.91
C LYS A 68 30.83 21.06 26.08
N VAL A 69 30.14 21.56 25.05
CA VAL A 69 30.49 22.81 24.38
C VAL A 69 29.46 23.86 24.79
N SER A 70 29.90 24.85 25.55
CA SER A 70 29.16 26.07 25.82
C SER A 70 29.17 26.94 24.55
N VAL A 71 28.03 27.54 24.19
CA VAL A 71 27.96 28.51 23.09
C VAL A 71 27.66 29.88 23.68
N GLU A 72 28.58 30.81 23.47
CA GLU A 72 28.48 32.19 23.95
C GLU A 72 27.39 32.98 23.20
N ILE A 73 26.73 33.88 23.91
CA ILE A 73 25.73 34.79 23.34
C ILE A 73 26.47 35.94 22.65
N HIS A 74 26.65 35.85 21.34
CA HIS A 74 27.04 37.00 20.52
C HIS A 74 25.79 37.77 20.07
N THR A 75 25.73 39.07 20.39
CA THR A 75 24.74 40.03 19.88
C THR A 75 25.33 40.92 18.78
N PRO A 76 25.01 40.69 17.49
CA PRO A 76 25.32 41.58 16.38
C PRO A 76 24.06 42.38 15.92
N PRO A 77 24.18 43.37 15.02
CA PRO A 77 23.66 44.72 15.23
C PRO A 77 22.17 44.92 14.93
N LYS A 78 21.62 46.04 15.42
CA LYS A 78 20.26 46.51 15.12
C LYS A 78 20.12 46.83 13.62
N GLN A 79 19.59 45.87 12.86
CA GLN A 79 19.03 46.14 11.54
C GLN A 79 17.81 47.06 11.71
N GLN A 80 17.81 48.23 11.07
CA GLN A 80 16.61 49.07 11.01
C GLN A 80 15.60 48.42 10.06
N TYR A 81 14.38 48.19 10.56
CA TYR A 81 13.26 47.68 9.77
C TYR A 81 12.24 48.81 9.58
N GLU A 82 11.74 48.99 8.36
CA GLU A 82 10.85 50.11 8.01
C GLU A 82 9.46 50.02 8.66
N ASN A 83 9.01 48.81 9.02
CA ASN A 83 7.72 48.55 9.67
C ASN A 83 7.85 47.42 10.70
N ARG A 84 7.06 47.45 11.78
CA ARG A 84 7.16 46.48 12.89
C ARG A 84 6.73 45.08 12.45
N THR A 85 5.84 44.96 11.46
CA THR A 85 5.54 43.67 10.80
C THR A 85 6.73 43.05 10.08
N MET A 86 7.65 43.84 9.50
CA MET A 86 8.85 43.29 8.86
C MET A 86 9.85 42.79 9.90
N GLU A 87 10.03 43.53 11.00
CA GLU A 87 10.82 43.09 12.16
C GLU A 87 10.25 41.80 12.77
N ALA A 88 8.93 41.74 13.00
CA ALA A 88 8.26 40.54 13.51
C ALA A 88 8.42 39.32 12.57
N LYS A 89 8.37 39.51 11.25
CA LYS A 89 8.62 38.44 10.26
C LYS A 89 10.08 37.96 10.29
N ALA A 90 11.03 38.86 10.48
CA ALA A 90 12.45 38.51 10.62
C ALA A 90 12.70 37.71 11.91
N CYS A 91 12.11 38.13 13.03
CA CYS A 91 12.17 37.42 14.32
C CYS A 91 11.51 36.03 14.26
N LEU A 92 10.34 35.91 13.63
CA LEU A 92 9.67 34.63 13.36
C LEU A 92 10.61 33.67 12.60
N THR A 93 11.21 34.15 11.52
CA THR A 93 12.09 33.34 10.66
C THR A 93 13.35 32.87 11.42
N LYS A 94 13.97 33.77 12.21
CA LYS A 94 15.10 33.42 13.09
C LYS A 94 14.70 32.39 14.15
N GLY A 95 13.55 32.55 14.80
CA GLY A 95 13.02 31.61 15.79
C GLY A 95 12.83 30.19 15.24
N LYS A 96 12.17 30.05 14.08
CA LYS A 96 12.01 28.75 13.41
C LYS A 96 13.36 28.11 13.05
N LEU A 97 14.35 28.90 12.63
CA LEU A 97 15.68 28.41 12.29
C LEU A 97 16.43 27.85 13.51
N HIS A 98 16.38 28.52 14.67
CA HIS A 98 16.97 28.02 15.91
C HIS A 98 16.29 26.75 16.45
N LEU A 99 14.95 26.63 16.33
CA LEU A 99 14.20 25.43 16.69
C LEU A 99 14.53 24.24 15.79
N ASN A 100 14.74 24.48 14.49
CA ASN A 100 15.18 23.45 13.54
C ASN A 100 16.63 23.01 13.79
N ALA A 101 17.53 23.93 14.13
CA ALA A 101 18.92 23.63 14.49
C ALA A 101 19.05 22.82 15.81
N SER A 102 18.05 22.89 16.69
CA SER A 102 18.04 22.16 17.97
C SER A 102 17.84 20.66 17.77
N ARG A 103 18.89 19.84 17.99
CA ARG A 103 18.86 18.39 17.69
C ARG A 103 18.11 17.51 18.70
N ASN A 104 17.91 17.99 19.93
CA ASN A 104 17.42 17.15 21.05
C ASN A 104 16.00 17.49 21.55
N THR A 105 15.26 18.37 20.88
CA THR A 105 13.87 18.71 21.26
C THR A 105 12.86 17.84 20.52
N LYS A 106 11.86 17.32 21.24
CA LYS A 106 10.78 16.49 20.67
C LYS A 106 10.03 17.26 19.57
N THR A 107 9.63 16.54 18.52
CA THR A 107 8.91 17.10 17.34
C THR A 107 7.61 17.82 17.71
N GLU A 108 6.84 17.26 18.64
CA GLU A 108 5.61 17.88 19.19
C GLU A 108 5.87 19.26 19.78
N ILE A 109 6.94 19.40 20.58
CA ILE A 109 7.34 20.67 21.21
C ILE A 109 7.83 21.66 20.14
N LYS A 110 8.57 21.20 19.13
CA LYS A 110 8.97 22.06 18.01
C LYS A 110 7.76 22.62 17.27
N ASN A 111 6.79 21.75 16.94
CA ASN A 111 5.59 22.14 16.20
C ASN A 111 4.74 23.14 17.01
N GLY A 112 4.48 22.86 18.29
CA GLY A 112 3.70 23.77 19.15
C GLY A 112 4.35 25.15 19.33
N VAL A 113 5.69 25.23 19.43
CA VAL A 113 6.38 26.53 19.48
C VAL A 113 6.36 27.24 18.12
N VAL A 114 6.47 26.52 17.01
CA VAL A 114 6.34 27.09 15.65
C VAL A 114 4.95 27.69 15.44
N GLU A 115 3.90 26.99 15.84
CA GLU A 115 2.50 27.46 15.77
C GLU A 115 2.26 28.69 16.66
N ALA A 116 2.79 28.69 17.89
CA ALA A 116 2.71 29.84 18.78
C ALA A 116 3.41 31.09 18.20
N LEU A 117 4.56 30.92 17.56
CA LEU A 117 5.27 32.01 16.88
C LEU A 117 4.51 32.52 15.63
N ASP A 118 3.91 31.64 14.84
CA ASP A 118 3.06 32.03 13.70
C ASP A 118 1.81 32.79 14.16
N ARG A 119 1.18 32.36 15.26
CA ARG A 119 0.03 33.08 15.86
C ARG A 119 0.43 34.47 16.35
N LEU A 120 1.60 34.61 16.98
CA LEU A 120 2.13 35.90 17.41
C LEU A 120 2.33 36.86 16.23
N TYR A 121 2.91 36.38 15.12
CA TYR A 121 3.11 37.18 13.93
C TYR A 121 1.79 37.66 13.30
N GLN A 122 0.78 36.79 13.26
CA GLN A 122 -0.54 37.15 12.74
C GLN A 122 -1.22 38.24 13.58
N LEU A 123 -1.12 38.19 14.92
CA LEU A 123 -1.63 39.25 15.80
C LEU A 123 -0.93 40.60 15.58
N VAL A 124 0.40 40.61 15.36
CA VAL A 124 1.13 41.85 15.04
C VAL A 124 0.69 42.43 13.69
N LYS A 125 0.41 41.57 12.70
CA LYS A 125 -0.11 41.98 11.39
C LYS A 125 -1.51 42.58 11.49
N GLU A 126 -2.40 41.96 12.27
CA GLU A 126 -3.76 42.45 12.53
C GLU A 126 -3.73 43.82 13.24
N ALA A 127 -2.91 43.97 14.28
CA ALA A 127 -2.74 45.24 14.99
C ALA A 127 -2.21 46.39 14.10
N GLU A 128 -1.28 46.11 13.17
CA GLU A 128 -0.84 47.13 12.20
C GLU A 128 -1.95 47.51 11.19
N MET A 129 -2.79 46.55 10.76
CA MET A 129 -3.92 46.84 9.88
C MET A 129 -4.98 47.68 10.58
N GLU A 130 -5.27 47.40 11.86
CA GLU A 130 -6.16 48.26 12.67
C GLU A 130 -5.63 49.68 12.83
N LEU A 131 -4.33 49.86 13.08
CA LEU A 131 -3.72 51.18 13.20
C LEU A 131 -3.78 51.96 11.88
N LYS A 132 -3.63 51.29 10.73
CA LYS A 132 -3.82 51.89 9.41
C LYS A 132 -5.29 52.25 9.15
N ALA A 133 -6.23 51.38 9.52
CA ALA A 133 -7.67 51.66 9.41
C ALA A 133 -8.14 52.82 10.30
N LYS A 134 -7.61 52.92 11.53
CA LYS A 134 -7.88 54.04 12.45
C LYS A 134 -7.35 55.38 11.91
N LYS A 135 -6.17 55.40 11.28
CA LYS A 135 -5.66 56.59 10.57
C LYS A 135 -6.55 57.00 9.38
N ALA A 136 -6.94 56.04 8.54
CA ALA A 136 -7.82 56.30 7.39
C ALA A 136 -9.22 56.81 7.79
N LYS A 137 -9.74 56.42 8.96
CA LYS A 137 -10.99 56.98 9.51
C LYS A 137 -10.82 58.42 10.01
N GLY A 138 -9.72 58.72 10.71
CA GLY A 138 -9.41 60.09 11.16
C GLY A 138 -9.21 61.10 10.03
N GLU A 139 -8.86 60.65 8.82
CA GLU A 139 -8.79 61.48 7.61
C GLU A 139 -10.17 61.66 6.93
N LYS A 140 -11.10 60.70 7.10
CA LYS A 140 -12.47 60.77 6.55
C LYS A 140 -13.46 61.55 7.42
N GLU A 141 -13.36 61.49 8.75
CA GLU A 141 -14.20 62.30 9.65
C GLU A 141 -13.97 63.82 9.52
N LYS A 142 -12.96 64.23 8.74
CA LYS A 142 -12.69 65.63 8.39
C LYS A 142 -13.30 66.08 7.04
N SER A 143 -13.94 65.19 6.28
CA SER A 143 -14.38 65.47 4.89
C SER A 143 -15.80 65.03 4.54
N GLU A 144 -16.52 64.30 5.40
CA GLU A 144 -17.81 63.68 5.05
C GLU A 144 -18.96 64.21 5.96
N LYS A 145 -19.35 65.49 5.76
CA LYS A 145 -20.51 66.13 6.43
C LYS A 145 -21.33 67.02 5.46
N LEU A 146 -21.85 66.40 4.41
CA LEU A 146 -22.85 66.81 3.43
C LEU A 146 -23.14 65.51 2.63
N GLU A 147 -24.33 65.05 2.27
CA GLU A 147 -25.72 65.52 2.40
C GLU A 147 -26.65 64.25 2.36
N LEU A 148 -27.97 64.36 2.52
CA LEU A 148 -28.90 63.21 2.70
C LEU A 148 -30.18 63.35 1.83
N GLU A 149 -31.10 62.36 1.88
CA GLU A 149 -32.51 62.37 1.38
C GLU A 149 -32.79 61.88 -0.08
N THR A 150 -33.93 61.27 -0.49
CA THR A 150 -35.17 60.75 0.18
C THR A 150 -36.03 59.77 -0.70
N ALA A 151 -36.97 59.03 -0.07
CA ALA A 151 -38.35 58.57 -0.49
C ALA A 151 -38.58 57.61 -1.72
N ALA A 152 -39.56 56.69 -1.86
CA ALA A 152 -40.94 56.40 -1.35
C ALA A 152 -42.11 56.97 -2.23
N THR A 153 -43.31 56.36 -2.43
CA THR A 153 -44.05 55.24 -1.75
C THR A 153 -44.82 54.26 -2.72
N ASP A 154 -46.15 54.01 -2.60
CA ASP A 154 -46.91 52.84 -3.16
C ASP A 154 -48.45 53.09 -3.42
N SER A 155 -49.15 52.16 -4.12
CA SER A 155 -50.57 51.69 -3.96
C SER A 155 -51.77 52.05 -4.92
N THR A 156 -52.43 50.98 -5.47
CA THR A 156 -53.88 50.75 -5.87
C THR A 156 -54.55 51.57 -7.04
N PHE A 157 -55.81 51.38 -7.54
CA PHE A 157 -57.00 50.51 -7.24
C PHE A 157 -58.06 50.33 -8.41
N SER A 158 -58.74 49.15 -8.52
CA SER A 158 -60.11 48.86 -9.13
C SER A 158 -60.43 49.12 -10.65
N VAL A 159 -61.40 48.51 -11.38
CA VAL A 159 -62.31 47.32 -11.24
C VAL A 159 -62.92 46.85 -12.61
N ILE A 160 -62.97 45.53 -12.85
CA ILE A 160 -63.90 44.66 -13.67
C ILE A 160 -64.31 45.01 -15.14
N SER A 161 -63.61 44.35 -16.10
CA SER A 161 -64.05 43.31 -17.08
C SER A 161 -65.23 43.46 -18.08
N PRO A 162 -65.07 42.85 -19.29
CA PRO A 162 -65.92 41.70 -19.67
C PRO A 162 -65.12 40.49 -20.22
N HIS A 163 -65.08 39.36 -19.50
CA HIS A 163 -64.12 38.26 -19.77
C HIS A 163 -64.67 36.98 -20.45
N HIS A 164 -65.97 36.88 -20.74
CA HIS A 164 -66.59 35.57 -21.05
C HIS A 164 -66.29 35.01 -22.46
N SER A 165 -65.95 35.85 -23.43
CA SER A 165 -65.50 35.39 -24.76
C SER A 165 -64.08 34.80 -24.70
N ASP A 166 -63.17 35.52 -24.04
CA ASP A 166 -61.75 35.15 -23.88
C ASP A 166 -61.56 33.87 -23.04
N LEU A 167 -62.43 33.62 -22.05
CA LEU A 167 -62.37 32.36 -21.31
C LEU A 167 -62.69 31.15 -22.21
N LYS A 168 -63.65 31.29 -23.14
CA LYS A 168 -64.02 30.19 -24.05
C LYS A 168 -62.92 29.89 -25.06
N THR A 169 -62.32 30.93 -25.66
CA THR A 169 -61.19 30.75 -26.60
C THR A 169 -59.99 30.10 -25.90
N ARG A 170 -59.64 30.52 -24.68
CA ARG A 170 -58.57 29.89 -23.89
C ARG A 170 -58.84 28.43 -23.54
N ILE A 171 -60.10 28.05 -23.28
CA ILE A 171 -60.48 26.64 -23.06
C ILE A 171 -60.34 25.81 -24.35
N GLU A 172 -60.77 26.35 -25.49
CA GLU A 172 -60.62 25.70 -26.80
C GLU A 172 -59.14 25.56 -27.22
N GLU A 173 -58.30 26.56 -26.92
CA GLU A 173 -56.83 26.51 -27.09
C GLU A 173 -56.19 25.48 -26.16
N HIS A 174 -56.54 25.47 -24.87
CA HIS A 174 -56.02 24.49 -23.91
C HIS A 174 -56.43 23.06 -24.27
N ALA A 175 -57.64 22.84 -24.80
CA ALA A 175 -58.08 21.55 -25.31
C ALA A 175 -57.24 21.08 -26.51
N ARG A 176 -56.87 21.99 -27.43
CA ARG A 176 -55.94 21.67 -28.54
C ARG A 176 -54.54 21.34 -28.03
N LEU A 177 -54.01 22.13 -27.10
CA LEU A 177 -52.68 21.88 -26.50
C LEU A 177 -52.63 20.52 -25.78
N LEU A 178 -53.68 20.14 -25.05
CA LEU A 178 -53.80 18.82 -24.43
C LEU A 178 -53.84 17.67 -25.45
N GLN A 179 -54.50 17.85 -26.59
CA GLN A 179 -54.47 16.86 -27.68
C GLN A 179 -53.06 16.73 -28.27
N GLU A 180 -52.35 17.85 -28.45
CA GLU A 180 -50.98 17.85 -28.97
C GLU A 180 -49.96 17.23 -27.99
N THR A 181 -50.09 17.49 -26.68
CA THR A 181 -49.24 16.85 -25.66
C THR A 181 -49.52 15.35 -25.56
N ASN A 182 -50.79 14.92 -25.62
CA ASN A 182 -51.14 13.50 -25.66
C ASN A 182 -50.53 12.80 -26.88
N LYS A 183 -50.59 13.43 -28.07
CA LYS A 183 -49.94 12.89 -29.28
C LYS A 183 -48.43 12.74 -29.10
N LYS A 184 -47.76 13.78 -28.57
CA LYS A 184 -46.31 13.73 -28.28
C LYS A 184 -45.93 12.69 -27.23
N MET A 185 -46.81 12.42 -26.25
CA MET A 185 -46.60 11.34 -25.28
C MET A 185 -46.71 9.95 -25.91
N GLU A 186 -47.64 9.74 -26.85
CA GLU A 186 -47.75 8.47 -27.58
C GLU A 186 -46.54 8.26 -28.52
N GLU A 187 -46.11 9.30 -29.24
CA GLU A 187 -44.89 9.29 -30.06
C GLU A 187 -43.63 9.00 -29.22
N LEU A 188 -43.52 9.59 -28.01
CA LEU A 188 -42.43 9.32 -27.07
C LEU A 188 -42.47 7.87 -26.56
N LYS A 189 -43.65 7.36 -26.20
CA LYS A 189 -43.86 5.99 -25.73
C LYS A 189 -43.48 4.97 -26.80
N GLU A 190 -43.84 5.18 -28.06
CA GLU A 190 -43.36 4.36 -29.18
C GLU A 190 -41.83 4.40 -29.33
N SER A 191 -41.20 5.57 -29.12
CA SER A 191 -39.74 5.68 -29.20
C SER A 191 -39.04 4.92 -28.08
N MET A 192 -39.61 4.94 -26.87
CA MET A 192 -39.12 4.20 -25.70
C MET A 192 -39.28 2.69 -25.89
N GLU A 193 -40.39 2.23 -26.46
CA GLU A 193 -40.61 0.81 -26.75
C GLU A 193 -39.62 0.31 -27.82
N LYS A 194 -39.40 1.09 -28.90
CA LYS A 194 -38.38 0.77 -29.93
C LYS A 194 -36.96 0.75 -29.34
N GLN A 195 -36.63 1.64 -28.40
CA GLN A 195 -35.36 1.58 -27.66
C GLN A 195 -35.27 0.35 -26.77
N ARG A 196 -36.36 -0.03 -26.09
CA ARG A 196 -36.45 -1.23 -25.26
C ARG A 196 -36.26 -2.50 -26.08
N GLU A 197 -36.97 -2.65 -27.21
CA GLU A 197 -36.78 -3.77 -28.14
C GLU A 197 -35.34 -3.86 -28.67
N THR A 198 -34.70 -2.71 -28.91
CA THR A 198 -33.30 -2.66 -29.35
C THR A 198 -32.34 -3.09 -28.24
N LEU A 199 -32.61 -2.69 -26.99
CA LEU A 199 -31.88 -3.15 -25.80
C LEU A 199 -32.08 -4.65 -25.55
N GLU A 200 -33.31 -5.15 -25.59
CA GLU A 200 -33.60 -6.59 -25.44
C GLU A 200 -32.92 -7.42 -26.53
N ARG A 201 -32.89 -6.92 -27.78
CA ARG A 201 -32.16 -7.57 -28.89
C ARG A 201 -30.64 -7.53 -28.71
N ALA A 202 -30.10 -6.53 -28.02
CA ALA A 202 -28.68 -6.41 -27.70
C ALA A 202 -28.26 -7.21 -26.44
N THR A 203 -29.20 -7.49 -25.51
CA THR A 203 -28.94 -8.30 -24.32
C THR A 203 -29.11 -9.80 -24.56
N MET A 204 -29.72 -10.22 -25.67
CA MET A 204 -29.72 -11.63 -26.09
C MET A 204 -28.28 -12.12 -26.32
N PRO A 205 -27.79 -13.11 -25.57
CA PRO A 205 -26.39 -13.52 -25.63
C PRO A 205 -26.07 -14.21 -26.96
N THR A 206 -25.36 -13.49 -27.83
CA THR A 206 -24.83 -14.04 -29.09
C THR A 206 -23.97 -15.27 -28.82
N TYR A 207 -23.96 -16.25 -29.73
CA TYR A 207 -23.08 -17.44 -29.64
C TYR A 207 -21.61 -17.06 -29.37
N ALA A 208 -21.12 -15.97 -29.98
CA ALA A 208 -19.81 -15.41 -29.70
C ALA A 208 -19.60 -15.05 -28.22
N ASN A 209 -20.56 -14.38 -27.57
CA ASN A 209 -20.51 -14.03 -26.13
C ASN A 209 -20.49 -15.30 -25.27
N VAL A 210 -21.35 -16.28 -25.57
CA VAL A 210 -21.41 -17.57 -24.84
C VAL A 210 -20.08 -18.33 -24.93
N THR A 211 -19.35 -18.21 -26.04
CA THR A 211 -18.00 -18.79 -26.18
C THR A 211 -16.86 -17.92 -25.64
N ALA A 212 -17.06 -16.59 -25.57
CA ALA A 212 -16.11 -15.63 -25.01
C ALA A 212 -16.16 -15.58 -23.48
N ASP A 213 -17.30 -15.97 -22.89
CA ASP A 213 -17.46 -16.34 -21.49
C ASP A 213 -16.67 -17.62 -21.17
N LYS A 214 -15.34 -17.50 -21.22
CA LYS A 214 -14.46 -18.22 -20.32
C LYS A 214 -14.99 -17.98 -18.92
N ILE A 215 -15.73 -18.96 -18.41
CA ILE A 215 -16.28 -19.05 -17.05
C ILE A 215 -15.46 -18.18 -16.12
N ILE A 216 -15.94 -16.95 -15.88
CA ILE A 216 -15.40 -16.11 -14.82
C ILE A 216 -15.86 -16.83 -13.56
N LYS A 217 -15.03 -17.79 -13.13
CA LYS A 217 -15.14 -18.39 -11.82
C LYS A 217 -14.98 -17.23 -10.87
N THR A 218 -16.11 -16.68 -10.42
CA THR A 218 -16.17 -15.84 -9.24
C THR A 218 -15.29 -16.53 -8.21
N PRO A 219 -14.17 -15.91 -7.78
CA PRO A 219 -13.18 -16.61 -6.99
C PRO A 219 -13.92 -17.18 -5.77
N PRO A 220 -13.88 -18.51 -5.55
CA PRO A 220 -14.82 -19.17 -4.65
C PRO A 220 -14.76 -18.47 -3.31
N GLN A 221 -15.89 -17.91 -2.89
CA GLN A 221 -15.97 -16.98 -1.75
C GLN A 221 -15.39 -17.69 -0.53
N ARG A 222 -14.17 -17.31 -0.16
CA ARG A 222 -13.35 -18.13 0.73
C ARG A 222 -13.88 -17.95 2.15
N SER A 223 -14.55 -18.97 2.67
CA SER A 223 -15.07 -18.98 4.04
C SER A 223 -14.00 -18.49 5.02
N THR A 224 -14.33 -17.47 5.81
CA THR A 224 -13.40 -16.91 6.80
C THR A 224 -12.89 -18.03 7.72
N LEU A 225 -11.63 -18.00 8.13
CA LEU A 225 -11.13 -19.03 9.03
C LEU A 225 -11.81 -18.86 10.40
N HIS A 226 -12.83 -19.68 10.68
CA HIS A 226 -13.45 -19.75 12.00
C HIS A 226 -12.54 -20.53 12.95
N SER A 227 -11.33 -20.01 13.19
CA SER A 227 -10.31 -20.67 13.99
C SER A 227 -9.93 -19.88 15.23
N VAL A 228 -9.55 -20.60 16.28
CA VAL A 228 -9.08 -20.09 17.56
C VAL A 228 -7.69 -20.66 17.82
N VAL A 229 -6.77 -19.81 18.26
CA VAL A 229 -5.46 -20.17 18.82
C VAL A 229 -5.61 -20.17 20.34
N ILE A 230 -5.12 -21.23 20.97
CA ILE A 230 -5.12 -21.38 22.42
C ILE A 230 -3.67 -21.56 22.87
N THR A 231 -3.28 -20.81 23.89
CA THR A 231 -1.94 -20.81 24.49
C THR A 231 -2.06 -20.97 26.00
N SER A 232 -1.20 -21.76 26.62
CA SER A 232 -1.06 -21.72 28.08
C SER A 232 -0.25 -20.48 28.48
N THR A 233 -0.58 -19.87 29.62
CA THR A 233 0.25 -18.83 30.25
C THR A 233 1.50 -19.41 30.90
N ASP A 234 1.50 -20.71 31.20
CA ASP A 234 2.54 -21.36 31.98
C ASP A 234 3.68 -21.87 31.08
N GLU A 235 4.88 -21.32 31.27
CA GLU A 235 6.04 -21.61 30.41
C GLU A 235 6.73 -22.97 30.68
N THR A 236 6.24 -23.77 31.61
CA THR A 236 6.78 -25.11 31.93
C THR A 236 6.11 -26.24 31.15
N GLU A 237 4.98 -25.98 30.50
CA GLU A 237 4.05 -27.04 30.08
C GLU A 237 4.35 -27.63 28.71
N THR A 238 4.07 -28.92 28.54
CA THR A 238 4.13 -29.54 27.22
C THR A 238 2.86 -29.26 26.41
N GLY A 239 2.98 -29.25 25.08
CA GLY A 239 1.81 -29.13 24.18
C GLY A 239 0.79 -30.28 24.27
N GLU A 240 1.04 -31.28 25.13
CA GLU A 240 0.12 -32.37 25.46
C GLU A 240 -0.67 -32.08 26.73
N GLU A 241 -0.04 -31.53 27.77
CA GLU A 241 -0.73 -30.99 28.94
C GLU A 241 -1.73 -29.90 28.54
N VAL A 242 -1.31 -28.94 27.69
CA VAL A 242 -2.20 -27.88 27.18
C VAL A 242 -3.38 -28.51 26.40
N MET A 243 -3.14 -29.54 25.59
CA MET A 243 -4.21 -30.20 24.82
C MET A 243 -5.18 -30.96 25.72
N ASN A 244 -4.69 -31.60 26.78
CA ASN A 244 -5.52 -32.28 27.76
C ASN A 244 -6.33 -31.28 28.60
N ARG A 245 -5.76 -30.11 28.91
CA ARG A 245 -6.44 -29.02 29.61
C ARG A 245 -7.55 -28.41 28.76
N VAL A 246 -7.26 -28.09 27.50
CA VAL A 246 -8.29 -27.63 26.54
C VAL A 246 -9.38 -28.69 26.37
N ARG A 247 -9.04 -29.98 26.27
CA ARG A 247 -10.04 -31.06 26.19
C ARG A 247 -10.95 -31.12 27.43
N LYS A 248 -10.43 -30.83 28.63
CA LYS A 248 -11.23 -30.76 29.88
C LYS A 248 -12.14 -29.53 29.90
N ALA A 249 -11.60 -28.33 29.61
CA ALA A 249 -12.37 -27.07 29.67
C ALA A 249 -13.36 -26.89 28.50
N ALA A 250 -13.10 -27.53 27.36
CA ALA A 250 -13.95 -27.45 26.17
C ALA A 250 -15.08 -28.49 26.13
N ASP A 251 -15.23 -29.34 27.16
CA ASP A 251 -15.92 -30.65 27.17
C ASP A 251 -16.87 -30.93 25.98
N ALA A 252 -16.28 -31.23 24.83
CA ALA A 252 -17.01 -31.33 23.57
C ALA A 252 -17.84 -32.61 23.46
N LYS A 253 -17.76 -33.50 24.46
CA LYS A 253 -18.57 -34.73 24.53
C LYS A 253 -20.04 -34.44 24.74
N GLU A 254 -20.37 -33.31 25.36
CA GLU A 254 -21.73 -32.82 25.54
C GLU A 254 -22.39 -32.32 24.24
N GLY A 255 -21.67 -32.31 23.11
CA GLY A 255 -22.26 -32.12 21.77
C GLY A 255 -22.65 -30.68 21.39
N TRP A 256 -22.39 -29.69 22.24
CA TRP A 256 -22.73 -28.28 22.00
C TRP A 256 -21.87 -27.58 20.93
N ILE A 257 -20.79 -28.23 20.45
CA ILE A 257 -19.89 -27.73 19.40
C ILE A 257 -19.40 -28.88 18.49
N LYS A 258 -19.33 -28.61 17.19
CA LYS A 258 -18.64 -29.45 16.20
C LYS A 258 -17.25 -28.87 15.89
N VAL A 259 -16.18 -29.52 16.37
CA VAL A 259 -14.81 -29.12 16.05
C VAL A 259 -14.37 -29.75 14.72
N GLY A 260 -14.12 -28.93 13.70
CA GLY A 260 -13.77 -29.41 12.36
C GLY A 260 -12.31 -29.87 12.21
N ARG A 261 -11.35 -29.14 12.78
CA ARG A 261 -9.92 -29.52 12.75
C ARG A 261 -9.17 -29.01 13.97
N VAL A 262 -8.46 -29.90 14.66
CA VAL A 262 -7.50 -29.53 15.72
C VAL A 262 -6.08 -29.78 15.23
N ARG A 263 -5.16 -28.84 15.47
CA ARG A 263 -3.73 -29.02 15.21
C ARG A 263 -2.88 -28.42 16.34
N LYS A 264 -1.86 -29.16 16.78
CA LYS A 264 -0.75 -28.59 17.56
C LYS A 264 0.12 -27.74 16.62
N ALA A 265 0.56 -26.59 17.09
CA ALA A 265 1.50 -25.70 16.40
C ALA A 265 2.77 -25.54 17.25
N LYS A 266 3.74 -24.77 16.74
CA LYS A 266 4.94 -24.42 17.52
C LYS A 266 4.57 -23.59 18.75
N ASP A 267 5.50 -23.49 19.68
CA ASP A 267 5.40 -22.61 20.85
C ASP A 267 4.17 -22.91 21.72
N ARG A 268 3.86 -24.22 21.85
CA ARG A 268 2.75 -24.78 22.67
C ARG A 268 1.35 -24.32 22.26
N LYS A 269 1.22 -23.71 21.08
CA LYS A 269 -0.06 -23.21 20.56
C LYS A 269 -0.92 -24.36 20.03
N ILE A 270 -2.21 -24.34 20.34
CA ILE A 270 -3.21 -25.28 19.81
C ILE A 270 -4.17 -24.49 18.95
N ILE A 271 -4.46 -24.97 17.74
CA ILE A 271 -5.33 -24.27 16.79
C ILE A 271 -6.53 -25.16 16.48
N MET A 272 -7.71 -24.66 16.83
CA MET A 272 -9.00 -25.32 16.59
C MET A 272 -9.77 -24.56 15.52
N GLY A 273 -10.19 -25.25 14.47
CA GLY A 273 -11.07 -24.73 13.42
C GLY A 273 -12.49 -25.25 13.58
N PHE A 274 -13.45 -24.34 13.47
CA PHE A 274 -14.89 -24.53 13.54
C PHE A 274 -15.52 -24.33 12.15
N GLU A 275 -16.75 -24.77 11.99
CA GLU A 275 -17.52 -24.58 10.75
C GLU A 275 -18.19 -23.21 10.73
N THR A 276 -18.69 -22.74 11.88
CA THR A 276 -19.38 -21.45 12.02
C THR A 276 -18.65 -20.43 12.93
N LYS A 277 -19.02 -19.15 12.80
CA LYS A 277 -18.58 -18.08 13.73
C LYS A 277 -19.19 -18.24 15.12
N GLU A 278 -20.39 -18.80 15.22
CA GLU A 278 -21.09 -18.98 16.49
C GLU A 278 -20.44 -20.04 17.37
N GLU A 279 -20.11 -21.21 16.82
CA GLU A 279 -19.37 -22.26 17.54
C GLU A 279 -18.01 -21.75 18.01
N ARG A 280 -17.30 -21.00 17.17
CA ARG A 280 -16.02 -20.35 17.54
C ARG A 280 -16.20 -19.44 18.75
N ASN A 281 -17.24 -18.61 18.77
CA ASN A 281 -17.53 -17.70 19.88
C ASN A 281 -17.98 -18.45 21.15
N LYS A 282 -18.80 -19.49 21.01
CA LYS A 282 -19.18 -20.39 22.12
C LYS A 282 -17.94 -21.03 22.75
N MET A 283 -17.01 -21.56 21.95
CA MET A 283 -15.75 -22.14 22.44
C MET A 283 -14.92 -21.09 23.17
N LYS A 284 -14.74 -19.91 22.57
CA LYS A 284 -13.97 -18.81 23.17
C LYS A 284 -14.51 -18.45 24.55
N ASN A 285 -15.81 -18.17 24.63
CA ASN A 285 -16.48 -17.80 25.89
C ASN A 285 -16.43 -18.91 26.96
N ARG A 286 -16.35 -20.20 26.57
CA ARG A 286 -16.18 -21.32 27.51
C ARG A 286 -14.74 -21.38 28.02
N LEU A 287 -13.76 -21.34 27.12
CA LEU A 287 -12.34 -21.39 27.47
C LEU A 287 -11.88 -20.18 28.27
N GLU A 288 -12.45 -19.00 28.06
CA GLU A 288 -12.19 -17.81 28.88
C GLU A 288 -12.79 -17.92 30.30
N LYS A 289 -13.82 -18.76 30.51
CA LYS A 289 -14.46 -18.98 31.82
C LYS A 289 -13.86 -20.14 32.62
N GLU A 290 -13.50 -21.23 31.95
CA GLU A 290 -13.06 -22.48 32.59
C GLU A 290 -11.60 -22.83 32.33
N GLY A 291 -10.99 -22.19 31.33
CA GLY A 291 -9.58 -22.35 30.99
C GLY A 291 -8.68 -21.53 31.92
N VAL A 292 -8.55 -21.98 33.17
CA VAL A 292 -7.50 -21.47 34.07
C VAL A 292 -6.15 -21.59 33.35
N ASN A 293 -5.41 -20.47 33.31
CA ASN A 293 -4.13 -20.33 32.62
C ASN A 293 -4.17 -20.57 31.09
N LEU A 294 -5.33 -20.43 30.45
CA LEU A 294 -5.46 -20.47 28.98
C LEU A 294 -5.79 -19.09 28.40
N THR A 295 -4.98 -18.66 27.44
CA THR A 295 -5.21 -17.45 26.62
C THR A 295 -5.78 -17.87 25.26
N VAL A 296 -6.81 -17.16 24.81
CA VAL A 296 -7.64 -17.55 23.67
C VAL A 296 -7.65 -16.44 22.62
N GLU A 297 -6.85 -16.59 21.58
CA GLU A 297 -6.70 -15.63 20.48
C GLU A 297 -7.56 -16.04 19.27
N GLU A 298 -8.34 -15.11 18.72
CA GLU A 298 -9.04 -15.35 17.45
C GLU A 298 -8.08 -15.30 16.26
N VAL A 299 -8.11 -16.33 15.41
CA VAL A 299 -7.37 -16.31 14.15
C VAL A 299 -8.08 -15.40 13.17
N LYS A 300 -7.63 -14.15 13.08
CA LYS A 300 -8.01 -13.25 11.99
C LYS A 300 -7.24 -13.62 10.72
N ASN A 301 -7.93 -13.67 9.59
CA ASN A 301 -7.28 -13.71 8.29
C ASN A 301 -6.40 -12.46 8.13
N ARG A 302 -5.29 -12.59 7.39
CA ARG A 302 -4.40 -11.45 7.11
C ARG A 302 -5.01 -10.56 6.04
N ASP A 303 -4.71 -9.26 6.11
CA ASP A 303 -5.03 -8.33 5.04
C ASP A 303 -4.26 -8.71 3.74
N PRO A 304 -4.86 -8.53 2.56
CA PRO A 304 -4.26 -8.88 1.28
C PRO A 304 -3.07 -7.99 0.94
N LEU A 305 -2.16 -8.56 0.13
CA LEU A 305 -0.96 -7.87 -0.30
C LEU A 305 -1.11 -7.36 -1.74
N LEU A 306 -0.70 -6.12 -1.95
CA LEU A 306 -0.64 -5.45 -3.25
C LEU A 306 0.83 -5.15 -3.57
N ILE A 307 1.26 -5.35 -4.81
CA ILE A 307 2.56 -4.90 -5.30
C ILE A 307 2.40 -3.76 -6.31
N LEU A 308 3.12 -2.68 -6.06
CA LEU A 308 3.20 -1.51 -6.92
C LEU A 308 4.50 -1.56 -7.71
N ARG A 309 4.42 -1.61 -9.04
CA ARG A 309 5.61 -1.78 -9.88
C ARG A 309 6.27 -0.46 -10.27
N ASN A 310 7.60 -0.48 -10.30
CA ASN A 310 8.50 0.60 -10.73
C ASN A 310 8.26 1.98 -10.09
N VAL A 311 7.90 2.07 -8.81
CA VAL A 311 7.74 3.35 -8.09
C VAL A 311 9.09 4.03 -7.91
N LEU A 312 9.18 5.32 -8.24
CA LEU A 312 10.40 6.14 -8.05
C LEU A 312 10.88 6.14 -6.59
N LEU A 313 12.21 6.05 -6.40
CA LEU A 313 12.85 6.08 -5.07
C LEU A 313 12.72 7.42 -4.33
N VAL A 314 12.43 8.51 -5.06
CA VAL A 314 12.19 9.85 -4.49
C VAL A 314 11.03 9.83 -3.49
N ASN A 315 10.01 9.00 -3.74
CA ASN A 315 8.83 8.93 -2.90
C ASN A 315 9.11 8.10 -1.64
N THR A 316 9.06 8.73 -0.46
CA THR A 316 9.20 8.02 0.83
C THR A 316 7.98 7.15 1.12
N ASP A 317 8.03 6.30 2.14
CA ASP A 317 6.90 5.44 2.49
C ASP A 317 5.67 6.26 2.93
N GLU A 318 5.90 7.39 3.60
CA GLU A 318 4.85 8.33 3.97
C GLU A 318 4.24 9.02 2.75
N ASP A 319 5.07 9.45 1.78
CA ASP A 319 4.60 10.15 0.59
C ASP A 319 3.79 9.22 -0.32
N VAL A 320 4.17 7.94 -0.40
CA VAL A 320 3.39 6.90 -1.08
C VAL A 320 2.00 6.74 -0.45
N ILE A 321 1.90 6.72 0.89
CA ILE A 321 0.60 6.64 1.59
C ILE A 321 -0.22 7.93 1.39
N LYS A 322 0.40 9.11 1.46
CA LYS A 322 -0.25 10.40 1.20
C LYS A 322 -0.77 10.48 -0.24
N ALA A 323 0.05 10.12 -1.23
CA ALA A 323 -0.32 10.12 -2.63
C ALA A 323 -1.44 9.12 -2.94
N LEU A 324 -1.36 7.91 -2.38
CA LEU A 324 -2.45 6.92 -2.43
C LEU A 324 -3.79 7.56 -2.05
N ARG A 325 -3.90 8.09 -0.83
CA ARG A 325 -5.13 8.71 -0.29
C ARG A 325 -5.58 9.92 -1.12
N ASN A 326 -4.66 10.81 -1.48
CA ASN A 326 -5.00 12.11 -2.07
C ASN A 326 -5.32 12.06 -3.57
N GLN A 327 -4.59 11.26 -4.35
CA GLN A 327 -4.71 11.18 -5.80
C GLN A 327 -5.71 10.11 -6.26
N ASN A 328 -5.96 9.08 -5.45
CA ASN A 328 -6.81 7.94 -5.83
C ASN A 328 -8.14 7.93 -5.06
N ARG A 329 -8.77 9.11 -4.92
CA ARG A 329 -9.99 9.29 -4.10
C ARG A 329 -11.11 8.28 -4.40
N GLY A 330 -11.27 7.86 -5.65
CA GLY A 330 -12.24 6.83 -6.05
C GLY A 330 -12.03 5.46 -5.38
N VAL A 331 -10.78 5.10 -5.03
CA VAL A 331 -10.48 3.87 -4.29
C VAL A 331 -11.02 3.94 -2.86
N PHE A 332 -11.00 5.12 -2.24
CA PHE A 332 -11.36 5.35 -0.83
C PHE A 332 -12.79 5.89 -0.64
N HIS A 333 -13.53 6.10 -1.72
CA HIS A 333 -14.88 6.66 -1.67
C HIS A 333 -15.83 5.78 -0.84
N GLY A 334 -16.49 6.39 0.15
CA GLY A 334 -17.47 5.71 1.02
C GLY A 334 -16.88 4.64 1.93
N LEU A 335 -15.62 4.78 2.37
CA LEU A 335 -15.00 3.93 3.40
C LEU A 335 -14.76 4.74 4.67
N ASP A 336 -15.07 4.14 5.83
CA ASP A 336 -14.79 4.75 7.14
C ASP A 336 -13.31 4.62 7.51
N GLU A 337 -12.80 5.49 8.39
CA GLU A 337 -11.38 5.49 8.79
C GLU A 337 -10.89 4.15 9.34
N GLY A 338 -11.76 3.41 10.05
CA GLY A 338 -11.44 2.06 10.56
C GLY A 338 -11.33 0.97 9.48
N GLU A 339 -11.91 1.20 8.31
CA GLU A 339 -11.81 0.31 7.15
C GLU A 339 -10.59 0.60 6.28
N ILE A 340 -9.95 1.76 6.44
CA ILE A 340 -8.78 2.17 5.65
C ILE A 340 -7.47 1.73 6.34
N ARG A 341 -7.22 0.41 6.34
CA ARG A 341 -5.89 -0.13 6.72
C ARG A 341 -4.98 -0.17 5.51
N ILE A 342 -3.85 0.52 5.61
CA ILE A 342 -2.76 0.54 4.62
C ILE A 342 -1.43 0.49 5.39
N GLU A 343 -0.57 -0.48 5.11
CA GLU A 343 0.73 -0.64 5.76
C GLU A 343 1.78 -1.06 4.72
N ILE A 344 2.90 -0.33 4.64
CA ILE A 344 4.01 -0.73 3.75
C ILE A 344 4.80 -1.85 4.41
N LYS A 345 4.80 -3.05 3.81
CA LYS A 345 5.48 -4.22 4.39
C LYS A 345 6.97 -4.26 4.05
N TYR A 346 7.33 -3.96 2.80
CA TYR A 346 8.73 -3.86 2.34
C TYR A 346 8.81 -3.33 0.91
N ARG A 347 9.98 -2.79 0.55
CA ARG A 347 10.36 -2.50 -0.83
C ARG A 347 11.25 -3.61 -1.40
N ARG A 348 11.09 -3.95 -2.69
CA ARG A 348 12.04 -4.77 -3.47
C ARG A 348 12.79 -3.86 -4.44
N LYS A 349 14.10 -4.08 -4.62
CA LYS A 349 14.88 -3.40 -5.66
C LYS A 349 14.46 -3.89 -7.05
N THR A 350 14.45 -2.99 -8.03
CA THR A 350 14.26 -3.34 -9.45
C THR A 350 15.59 -3.30 -10.21
N ARG A 351 15.57 -3.73 -11.48
CA ARG A 351 16.72 -3.60 -12.41
C ARG A 351 17.17 -2.14 -12.59
N ASN A 352 16.23 -1.20 -12.67
CA ASN A 352 16.54 0.24 -12.64
C ASN A 352 16.82 0.67 -11.19
N PRO A 353 17.98 1.31 -10.89
CA PRO A 353 18.34 1.74 -9.54
C PRO A 353 17.49 2.90 -9.00
N HIS A 354 16.82 3.68 -9.86
CA HIS A 354 15.97 4.80 -9.48
C HIS A 354 14.52 4.40 -9.16
N THR A 355 14.16 3.12 -9.35
CA THR A 355 12.83 2.60 -9.04
C THR A 355 12.88 1.43 -8.04
N SER A 356 11.74 1.17 -7.41
CA SER A 356 11.53 0.04 -6.50
C SER A 356 10.13 -0.54 -6.70
N HIS A 357 9.93 -1.80 -6.36
CA HIS A 357 8.60 -2.35 -6.18
C HIS A 357 8.19 -2.19 -4.71
N ILE A 358 7.02 -1.64 -4.44
CA ILE A 358 6.53 -1.44 -3.08
C ILE A 358 5.47 -2.50 -2.81
N VAL A 359 5.62 -3.27 -1.73
CA VAL A 359 4.60 -4.24 -1.30
C VAL A 359 3.86 -3.67 -0.10
N LEU A 360 2.56 -3.50 -0.29
CA LEU A 360 1.61 -2.95 0.67
C LEU A 360 0.72 -4.08 1.20
N SER A 361 0.32 -3.98 2.46
CA SER A 361 -0.84 -4.66 3.03
C SER A 361 -1.99 -3.67 3.04
N VAL A 362 -3.14 -4.02 2.46
CA VAL A 362 -4.30 -3.11 2.36
C VAL A 362 -5.58 -3.85 2.71
N SER A 363 -6.63 -3.16 3.17
CA SER A 363 -7.92 -3.82 3.44
C SER A 363 -8.55 -4.45 2.20
N PRO A 364 -9.42 -5.48 2.35
CA PRO A 364 -9.95 -6.25 1.22
C PRO A 364 -10.65 -5.41 0.15
N ILE A 365 -11.48 -4.45 0.58
CA ILE A 365 -12.23 -3.55 -0.32
C ILE A 365 -11.27 -2.65 -1.13
N ILE A 366 -10.21 -2.15 -0.49
CA ILE A 366 -9.17 -1.34 -1.16
C ILE A 366 -8.39 -2.20 -2.16
N TRP A 367 -8.03 -3.43 -1.78
CA TRP A 367 -7.35 -4.37 -2.68
C TRP A 367 -8.20 -4.63 -3.93
N GLN A 368 -9.49 -4.97 -3.76
CA GLN A 368 -10.39 -5.26 -4.87
C GLN A 368 -10.49 -4.07 -5.84
N ARG A 369 -10.82 -2.87 -5.33
CA ARG A 369 -10.93 -1.65 -6.14
C ARG A 369 -9.63 -1.33 -6.89
N VAL A 370 -8.47 -1.49 -6.26
CA VAL A 370 -7.17 -1.21 -6.90
C VAL A 370 -6.81 -2.26 -7.96
N ILE A 371 -7.15 -3.53 -7.76
CA ILE A 371 -6.95 -4.59 -8.75
C ILE A 371 -7.87 -4.42 -9.97
N GLU A 372 -9.13 -4.03 -9.75
CA GLU A 372 -10.08 -3.73 -10.82
C GLU A 372 -9.63 -2.54 -11.69
N ILE A 373 -9.06 -1.48 -11.10
CA ILE A 373 -8.48 -0.35 -11.85
C ILE A 373 -7.11 -0.72 -12.48
N GLY A 374 -6.37 -1.67 -11.88
CA GLY A 374 -5.07 -2.19 -12.35
C GLY A 374 -3.89 -1.18 -12.31
N SER A 375 -4.16 0.08 -12.02
CA SER A 375 -3.15 1.14 -11.94
C SER A 375 -3.61 2.28 -11.03
N ILE A 376 -2.66 2.92 -10.35
CA ILE A 376 -2.90 4.03 -9.43
C ILE A 376 -1.94 5.17 -9.73
N HIS A 377 -2.26 6.38 -9.26
CA HIS A 377 -1.35 7.52 -9.31
C HIS A 377 -0.55 7.62 -8.01
N ILE A 378 0.76 7.83 -8.14
CA ILE A 378 1.66 8.16 -7.05
C ILE A 378 2.56 9.30 -7.54
N ASP A 379 2.39 10.47 -6.92
CA ASP A 379 3.07 11.70 -7.34
C ASP A 379 2.83 11.99 -8.84
N LEU A 380 3.86 12.14 -9.66
CA LEU A 380 3.75 12.38 -11.11
C LEU A 380 3.68 11.07 -11.93
N GLN A 381 3.56 9.91 -11.28
CA GLN A 381 3.66 8.60 -11.92
C GLN A 381 2.34 7.81 -11.88
N ARG A 382 1.88 7.34 -13.04
CA ARG A 382 0.91 6.24 -13.12
C ARG A 382 1.65 4.91 -12.91
N VAL A 383 1.36 4.26 -11.78
CA VAL A 383 2.00 3.05 -11.27
C VAL A 383 1.08 1.85 -11.50
N ARG A 384 1.60 0.76 -12.06
CA ARG A 384 0.84 -0.49 -12.20
C ARG A 384 0.71 -1.17 -10.83
N ALA A 385 -0.51 -1.54 -10.48
CA ALA A 385 -0.83 -2.27 -9.26
C ALA A 385 -1.21 -3.71 -9.61
N GLU A 386 -0.62 -4.68 -8.92
CA GLU A 386 -0.87 -6.10 -9.12
C GLU A 386 -1.06 -6.79 -7.77
N ASP A 387 -1.74 -7.93 -7.77
CA ASP A 387 -1.88 -8.75 -6.57
C ASP A 387 -0.54 -9.41 -6.23
N GLN A 388 -0.16 -9.32 -4.95
CA GLN A 388 1.05 -9.95 -4.45
C GLN A 388 0.70 -11.22 -3.67
N SER A 389 1.01 -12.36 -4.26
CA SER A 389 0.98 -13.64 -3.55
C SER A 389 1.74 -13.57 -2.21
N PRO A 390 1.18 -14.06 -1.09
CA PRO A 390 1.90 -14.21 0.18
C PRO A 390 2.90 -15.36 0.19
N LEU A 391 2.96 -16.16 -0.88
CA LEU A 391 3.76 -17.37 -0.93
C LEU A 391 5.25 -17.04 -0.84
N VAL A 392 5.88 -17.44 0.27
CA VAL A 392 7.32 -17.31 0.44
C VAL A 392 8.01 -18.50 -0.24
N GLN A 393 8.77 -18.24 -1.29
CA GLN A 393 9.72 -19.19 -1.87
C GLN A 393 11.12 -18.96 -1.30
N CYS A 394 11.81 -20.06 -1.00
CA CYS A 394 13.17 -20.06 -0.50
C CYS A 394 14.15 -19.97 -1.66
N THR A 395 14.95 -18.91 -1.73
CA THR A 395 15.97 -18.74 -2.79
C THR A 395 17.22 -19.61 -2.60
N ARG A 396 17.26 -20.46 -1.56
CA ARG A 396 18.30 -21.47 -1.35
C ARG A 396 17.87 -22.83 -1.90
N CYS A 397 16.87 -23.44 -1.27
CA CYS A 397 16.43 -24.79 -1.63
C CYS A 397 15.33 -24.83 -2.72
N LEU A 398 14.89 -23.66 -3.19
CA LEU A 398 13.82 -23.44 -4.18
C LEU A 398 12.40 -23.85 -3.73
N GLY A 399 12.27 -24.49 -2.57
CA GLY A 399 10.99 -24.91 -2.00
C GLY A 399 10.15 -23.76 -1.42
N TYR A 400 8.89 -24.06 -1.13
CA TYR A 400 7.90 -23.10 -0.64
C TYR A 400 7.79 -23.09 0.90
N GLY A 401 7.04 -22.11 1.43
CA GLY A 401 6.65 -22.02 2.83
C GLY A 401 7.70 -21.45 3.80
N HIS A 402 8.92 -21.14 3.34
CA HIS A 402 9.96 -20.55 4.20
C HIS A 402 10.93 -19.65 3.41
N GLY A 403 11.58 -18.71 4.11
CA GLY A 403 12.63 -17.86 3.54
C GLY A 403 14.03 -18.42 3.77
N LYS A 404 15.03 -17.92 3.01
CA LYS A 404 16.44 -18.34 3.09
C LYS A 404 17.02 -18.35 4.52
N ARG A 405 16.59 -17.42 5.39
CA ARG A 405 17.02 -17.34 6.81
C ARG A 405 16.62 -18.55 7.66
N PHE A 406 15.57 -19.27 7.29
CA PHE A 406 15.03 -20.43 8.02
C PHE A 406 15.21 -21.73 7.24
N CYS A 407 16.09 -21.74 6.23
CA CYS A 407 16.33 -22.90 5.39
C CYS A 407 17.34 -23.85 6.03
N LYS A 408 16.99 -25.15 6.08
CA LYS A 408 17.88 -26.22 6.56
C LYS A 408 18.91 -26.70 5.53
N GLU A 409 18.68 -26.41 4.26
CA GLU A 409 19.62 -26.72 3.17
C GLU A 409 20.91 -25.91 3.39
N LEU A 410 22.08 -26.49 3.10
CA LEU A 410 23.38 -25.83 3.30
C LEU A 410 23.81 -25.06 2.03
N SER A 411 23.74 -25.71 0.87
CA SER A 411 24.04 -25.12 -0.44
C SER A 411 22.86 -24.35 -1.03
N ASP A 412 23.16 -23.29 -1.78
CA ASP A 412 22.20 -22.66 -2.69
C ASP A 412 22.07 -23.51 -3.96
N LEU A 413 20.84 -23.66 -4.46
CA LEU A 413 20.54 -24.55 -5.58
C LEU A 413 20.13 -23.78 -6.83
N CYS A 414 20.45 -24.34 -7.97
CA CYS A 414 20.21 -23.75 -9.28
C CYS A 414 18.71 -23.79 -9.61
N SER A 415 18.07 -22.64 -9.85
CA SER A 415 16.65 -22.62 -10.24
C SER A 415 16.38 -23.14 -11.66
N HIS A 416 17.44 -23.34 -12.45
CA HIS A 416 17.39 -23.92 -13.78
C HIS A 416 17.26 -25.44 -13.72
N CYS A 417 18.25 -26.16 -13.17
CA CYS A 417 18.27 -27.62 -13.15
C CYS A 417 18.08 -28.28 -11.77
N GLY A 418 18.11 -27.50 -10.68
CA GLY A 418 17.97 -27.98 -9.31
C GLY A 418 19.25 -28.50 -8.64
N GLY A 419 20.40 -28.47 -9.33
CA GLY A 419 21.71 -28.89 -8.81
C GLY A 419 22.32 -27.93 -7.77
N PRO A 420 23.40 -28.35 -7.06
CA PRO A 420 23.99 -27.62 -5.93
C PRO A 420 25.00 -26.53 -6.36
N HIS A 421 24.55 -25.59 -7.19
CA HIS A 421 25.33 -24.45 -7.70
C HIS A 421 24.42 -23.24 -7.98
N LEU A 422 24.98 -22.05 -8.23
CA LEU A 422 24.19 -20.90 -8.69
C LEU A 422 23.93 -20.99 -10.21
N ARG A 423 22.80 -20.46 -10.71
CA ARG A 423 22.49 -20.51 -12.16
C ARG A 423 23.57 -19.87 -13.05
N SER A 424 24.32 -18.91 -12.54
CA SER A 424 25.49 -18.32 -13.22
C SER A 424 26.59 -19.35 -13.54
N GLU A 425 26.62 -20.47 -12.84
CA GLU A 425 27.61 -21.57 -12.95
C GLU A 425 26.98 -22.86 -13.54
N CYS A 426 25.73 -22.78 -14.01
CA CYS A 426 24.98 -23.96 -14.46
C CYS A 426 25.34 -24.32 -15.91
N GLY A 427 25.97 -25.49 -16.11
CA GLY A 427 26.32 -26.01 -17.43
C GLY A 427 25.11 -26.10 -18.36
N ASP A 428 24.02 -26.70 -17.89
CA ASP A 428 22.77 -26.89 -18.64
C ASP A 428 22.18 -25.54 -19.10
N TRP A 429 22.24 -24.50 -18.27
CA TRP A 429 21.81 -23.14 -18.62
C TRP A 429 22.74 -22.49 -19.67
N LEU A 430 24.06 -22.69 -19.55
CA LEU A 430 25.05 -22.19 -20.50
C LEU A 430 25.00 -22.93 -21.85
N ALA A 431 24.57 -24.19 -21.84
CA ALA A 431 24.33 -25.00 -23.03
C ALA A 431 22.96 -24.74 -23.70
N GLY A 432 22.07 -23.96 -23.06
CA GLY A 432 20.74 -23.66 -23.58
C GLY A 432 19.73 -24.80 -23.45
N GLU A 433 19.97 -25.78 -22.56
CA GLU A 433 19.03 -26.86 -22.29
C GLU A 433 17.72 -26.35 -21.63
N PRO A 434 16.59 -27.06 -21.75
CA PRO A 434 15.34 -26.66 -21.11
C PRO A 434 15.42 -26.72 -19.57
N PRO A 435 14.83 -25.74 -18.85
CA PRO A 435 14.85 -25.70 -17.39
C PRO A 435 14.02 -26.82 -16.76
N LYS A 436 14.54 -27.44 -15.69
CA LYS A 436 13.88 -28.51 -14.93
C LYS A 436 13.50 -28.08 -13.51
N CYS A 437 12.21 -27.94 -13.27
CA CYS A 437 11.66 -27.53 -11.97
C CYS A 437 11.90 -28.61 -10.89
N ARG A 438 12.80 -28.33 -9.94
CA ARG A 438 13.07 -29.17 -8.75
C ARG A 438 11.79 -29.52 -7.98
N ASN A 439 10.86 -28.57 -7.85
CA ASN A 439 9.64 -28.77 -7.06
C ASN A 439 8.65 -29.73 -7.73
N CYS A 440 8.43 -29.60 -9.04
CA CYS A 440 7.60 -30.53 -9.81
C CYS A 440 8.25 -31.92 -9.94
N SER A 441 9.58 -31.96 -10.11
CA SER A 441 10.36 -33.22 -10.10
C SER A 441 10.23 -33.96 -8.76
N LYS A 442 10.37 -33.27 -7.62
CA LYS A 442 10.14 -33.85 -6.28
C LYS A 442 8.70 -34.31 -6.07
N ALA A 443 7.73 -33.60 -6.65
CA ALA A 443 6.32 -33.96 -6.63
C ALA A 443 5.95 -35.08 -7.63
N LYS A 444 6.92 -35.64 -8.37
CA LYS A 444 6.74 -36.68 -9.41
C LYS A 444 5.69 -36.31 -10.46
N LEU A 445 5.61 -35.03 -10.84
CA LEU A 445 4.76 -34.56 -11.92
C LEU A 445 5.45 -34.77 -13.28
N PHE A 446 4.69 -35.06 -14.34
CA PHE A 446 5.22 -35.25 -15.69
C PHE A 446 5.77 -33.94 -16.30
N GLN A 447 5.03 -32.84 -16.17
CA GLN A 447 5.44 -31.53 -16.66
C GLN A 447 6.43 -30.88 -15.68
N THR A 448 7.73 -31.06 -15.93
CA THR A 448 8.82 -30.45 -15.14
C THR A 448 9.59 -29.36 -15.89
N GLU A 449 9.34 -29.18 -17.19
CA GLU A 449 10.00 -28.22 -18.07
C GLU A 449 9.51 -26.78 -17.79
N HIS A 450 10.15 -26.13 -16.83
CA HIS A 450 10.02 -24.71 -16.48
C HIS A 450 11.01 -24.35 -15.37
N ASN A 451 11.37 -23.06 -15.28
CA ASN A 451 12.17 -22.57 -14.17
C ASN A 451 11.44 -22.79 -12.83
N ALA A 452 12.17 -23.10 -11.75
CA ALA A 452 11.59 -23.28 -10.42
C ALA A 452 10.84 -22.05 -9.87
N PHE A 453 11.08 -20.87 -10.43
CA PHE A 453 10.38 -19.63 -10.11
C PHE A 453 9.14 -19.35 -10.98
N SER A 454 8.85 -20.15 -12.01
CA SER A 454 7.73 -19.90 -12.93
C SER A 454 6.38 -19.74 -12.22
N THR A 455 5.60 -18.74 -12.64
CA THR A 455 4.20 -18.52 -12.21
C THR A 455 3.26 -19.67 -12.63
N ASN A 456 3.59 -20.36 -13.72
CA ASN A 456 2.79 -21.47 -14.27
C ASN A 456 3.08 -22.83 -13.63
N CYS A 457 4.06 -22.93 -12.74
CA CYS A 457 4.40 -24.14 -11.99
C CYS A 457 3.16 -24.71 -11.25
N PRO A 458 2.69 -25.93 -11.56
CA PRO A 458 1.51 -26.51 -10.91
C PRO A 458 1.68 -26.69 -9.39
N THR A 459 2.90 -27.02 -8.95
CA THR A 459 3.23 -27.08 -7.52
C THR A 459 3.14 -25.70 -6.87
N ARG A 460 3.62 -24.64 -7.55
CA ARG A 460 3.51 -23.26 -7.05
C ARG A 460 2.04 -22.85 -6.87
N ARG A 461 1.18 -23.14 -7.85
CA ARG A 461 -0.27 -22.81 -7.79
C ARG A 461 -0.95 -23.43 -6.57
N LYS A 462 -0.75 -24.74 -6.31
CA LYS A 462 -1.28 -25.42 -5.11
C LYS A 462 -0.79 -24.79 -3.80
N TRP A 463 0.49 -24.43 -3.72
CA TRP A 463 1.05 -23.76 -2.53
C TRP A 463 0.58 -22.31 -2.39
N ASP A 464 0.33 -21.62 -3.49
CA ASP A 464 -0.21 -20.25 -3.51
C ASP A 464 -1.67 -20.23 -3.06
N GLU A 465 -2.50 -21.15 -3.54
CA GLU A 465 -3.87 -21.36 -3.09
C GLU A 465 -3.95 -21.55 -1.57
N LEU A 466 -3.09 -22.42 -1.02
CA LEU A 466 -2.94 -22.66 0.42
C LEU A 466 -2.49 -21.40 1.16
N ALA A 467 -1.49 -20.67 0.67
CA ALA A 467 -1.03 -19.45 1.33
C ALA A 467 -2.11 -18.36 1.33
N ARG A 468 -2.83 -18.19 0.21
CA ARG A 468 -3.97 -17.28 0.04
C ARG A 468 -5.21 -17.68 0.86
N SER A 469 -5.36 -18.94 1.28
CA SER A 469 -6.46 -19.34 2.19
C SER A 469 -6.41 -18.64 3.55
N THR A 470 -5.25 -18.07 3.92
CA THR A 470 -5.05 -17.34 5.18
C THR A 470 -5.24 -15.82 5.05
N ILE A 471 -5.64 -15.34 3.87
CA ILE A 471 -5.88 -13.93 3.56
C ILE A 471 -7.39 -13.69 3.41
N ALA A 472 -7.86 -12.51 3.83
CA ALA A 472 -9.20 -12.02 3.53
C ALA A 472 -9.14 -11.26 2.20
N TYR A 473 -9.51 -11.88 1.08
CA TYR A 473 -9.65 -11.16 -0.20
C TYR A 473 -11.04 -10.53 -0.37
N CYS A 474 -11.96 -10.85 0.55
CA CYS A 474 -13.32 -10.38 0.71
C CYS A 474 -13.60 -10.28 2.22
#